data_AF-A0A847DWL7-F1
#
_entry.id   AF-A0A847DWL7-F1
#
_cell.length_a   1.000
_cell.length_b   1.000
_cell.length_c   1.000
_cell.angle_alpha   90.00
_cell.angle_beta   90.00
_cell.angle_gamma   90.00
#
_symmetry.space_group_name_H-M   'P 1'
#
loop_
_entity.id
_entity.type
_entity.pdbx_description
1 polymer ?
#
loop_
_entity_poly.entity_id
_entity_poly.type
_entity_poly.pdbx_seq_one_letter_code
_entity_poly.pdbx_strand_id
1 'polypeptide(L)' 'MFDSIRKHQRILQFVLVILIFPAFAFFGIQGYDRFFSAGDAVAKVGDFEISIQEFDQA' A
#
# COMPACT_ATOMS: atom_id res chain seq x y z
N MET A 1 -23.93 -27.69 -1.65
CA MET A 1 -23.46 -26.43 -2.31
C MET A 1 -22.24 -25.86 -1.58
N PHE A 2 -22.29 -25.74 -0.26
CA PHE A 2 -21.15 -25.32 0.58
C PHE A 2 -20.03 -26.37 0.68
N ASP A 3 -20.30 -27.63 0.32
CA ASP A 3 -19.33 -28.73 0.43
C ASP A 3 -18.16 -28.57 -0.54
N SER A 4 -18.40 -28.04 -1.75
CA SER A 4 -17.33 -27.78 -2.72
C SER A 4 -16.35 -26.71 -2.24
N ILE A 5 -16.87 -25.68 -1.57
CA ILE A 5 -16.07 -24.59 -0.98
C ILE A 5 -15.25 -25.14 0.20
N ARG A 6 -15.88 -25.94 1.06
CA ARG A 6 -15.24 -26.54 2.24
C ARG A 6 -14.15 -27.57 1.84
N LYS A 7 -14.39 -28.33 0.77
CA LYS A 7 -13.42 -29.31 0.23
C LYS A 7 -12.18 -28.65 -0.39
N HIS A 8 -12.32 -27.48 -1.02
CA HIS A 8 -11.22 -26.80 -1.73
C HIS A 8 -10.81 -25.49 -1.06
N GLN A 9 -11.06 -25.35 0.24
CA GLN A 9 -10.80 -24.12 0.99
C GLN A 9 -9.35 -23.64 0.82
N ARG A 10 -8.36 -24.54 0.79
CA ARG A 10 -6.95 -24.20 0.56
C ARG A 10 -6.68 -23.65 -0.84
N ILE A 11 -7.35 -24.18 -1.86
CA ILE A 11 -7.22 -23.71 -3.24
C ILE A 11 -7.87 -22.34 -3.39
N LEU A 12 -9.05 -22.15 -2.80
CA LEU A 12 -9.74 -20.85 -2.80
C LEU A 12 -8.90 -19.78 -2.08
N GLN A 13 -8.25 -20.12 -0.96
CA GLN A 13 -7.31 -19.22 -0.29
C GLN A 13 -6.11 -18.86 -1.17
N PHE A 14 -5.52 -19.83 -1.88
CA PHE A 14 -4.44 -19.56 -2.83
C PHE A 14 -4.87 -18.63 -3.97
N VAL A 15 -6.05 -18.88 -4.55
CA VAL A 15 -6.60 -18.05 -5.62
C VAL A 15 -6.86 -16.63 -5.14
N LEU A 16 -7.41 -16.46 -3.92
CA LEU A 16 -7.61 -15.15 -3.31
C LEU A 16 -6.30 -14.39 -3.11
N VAL A 17 -5.26 -15.05 -2.61
CA VAL A 17 -3.94 -14.44 -2.46
C VAL A 17 -3.38 -14.03 -3.82
N ILE A 18 -3.42 -14.92 -4.82
CA ILE A 18 -2.94 -14.61 -6.17
C ILE A 18 -3.71 -13.44 -6.81
N LEU A 19 -4.98 -13.26 -6.48
CA LEU A 19 -5.78 -12.14 -6.97
C LEU A 19 -5.40 -10.80 -6.30
N ILE A 20 -5.25 -10.81 -4.96
CA ILE A 20 -5.05 -9.59 -4.16
C ILE A 20 -3.58 -9.15 -4.16
N PHE A 21 -2.66 -10.10 -4.09
CA PHE A 21 -1.22 -9.85 -4.01
C PHE A 21 -0.66 -8.96 -5.14
N PRO A 22 -0.96 -9.18 -6.43
CA PRO A 22 -0.47 -8.31 -7.50
C PRO A 22 -1.05 -6.90 -7.37
N ALA A 23 -2.34 -6.76 -7.05
CA ALA A 23 -2.92 -5.45 -6.81
C ALA A 23 -2.19 -4.72 -5.66
N PHE A 24 -1.85 -5.43 -4.58
CA PHE A 24 -1.09 -4.86 -3.47
C PHE A 24 0.37 -4.54 -3.84
N ALA A 25 1.02 -5.35 -4.66
CA ALA A 25 2.38 -5.08 -5.12
C ALA A 25 2.45 -3.86 -6.04
N PHE A 26 1.53 -3.74 -7.01
CA PHE A 26 1.51 -2.61 -7.96
C PHE A 26 1.00 -1.32 -7.33
N PHE A 27 -0.11 -1.38 -6.58
CA PHE A 27 -0.78 -0.19 -6.05
C PHE A 27 -0.48 0.07 -4.57
N GLY A 28 -0.16 -0.96 -3.79
CA GLY A 28 0.11 -0.83 -2.35
C GLY A 28 1.48 -0.23 -2.05
N ILE A 29 2.54 -0.57 -2.80
CA ILE A 29 3.87 0.00 -2.58
C ILE A 29 3.89 1.49 -2.98
N GLN A 30 3.41 1.80 -4.19
CA GLN A 30 3.31 3.18 -4.66
C GLN A 30 2.31 4.00 -3.82
N GLY A 31 1.22 3.36 -3.38
CA GLY A 31 0.24 3.97 -2.48
C GLY A 31 0.83 4.26 -1.11
N TYR A 32 1.58 3.33 -0.52
CA TYR A 32 2.26 3.51 0.76
C TYR A 32 3.33 4.59 0.68
N ASP A 33 4.19 4.59 -0.35
CA ASP A 33 5.19 5.63 -0.55
C ASP A 33 4.55 7.00 -0.74
N ARG A 34 3.45 7.11 -1.50
CA ARG A 34 2.73 8.39 -1.64
C ARG A 34 2.00 8.78 -0.35
N PHE A 35 1.43 7.85 0.41
CA PHE A 35 0.74 8.16 1.66
C PHE A 35 1.73 8.54 2.78
N PHE A 36 2.90 7.88 2.84
CA PHE A 36 3.97 8.19 3.79
C PHE A 36 4.80 9.40 3.36
N SER A 37 4.98 9.64 2.05
CA SER A 37 5.70 10.81 1.54
C SER A 37 4.83 12.06 1.43
N ALA A 38 3.51 11.93 1.25
CA ALA A 38 2.57 13.06 1.27
C ALA A 38 2.06 13.37 2.68
N GLY A 39 2.47 12.57 3.67
CA GLY A 39 2.31 12.88 5.08
C GLY A 39 3.23 14.03 5.46
N ASP A 40 2.70 15.23 5.28
CA ASP A 40 2.99 16.39 6.12
C ASP A 40 4.21 17.22 5.59
N ALA A 41 3.97 18.02 4.54
CA ALA A 41 4.91 19.08 4.16
C ALA A 41 4.83 20.18 5.24
N VAL A 42 5.89 20.39 6.01
CA VAL A 42 5.93 21.35 7.14
C VAL A 42 5.85 22.79 6.64
N ALA A 43 6.46 23.04 5.48
CA ALA A 43 6.44 24.34 4.83
C ALA A 43 6.72 24.19 3.33
N LYS A 44 6.13 25.09 2.55
CA LYS A 44 6.43 25.25 1.12
C LYS A 44 7.21 26.55 0.93
N VAL A 45 8.40 26.47 0.34
CA VAL A 45 9.25 27.64 0.04
C VAL A 45 9.37 27.76 -1.47
N GLY A 46 8.59 28.67 -2.07
CA GLY A 46 8.48 28.77 -3.53
C GLY A 46 7.87 27.50 -4.13
N ASP A 47 8.61 26.85 -5.04
CA ASP A 47 8.20 25.59 -5.69
C ASP A 47 8.72 24.33 -4.96
N PHE A 48 9.46 24.48 -3.86
CA PHE A 48 9.99 23.37 -3.07
C PHE A 48 9.11 23.08 -1.85
N GLU A 49 8.72 21.83 -1.68
CA GLU A 49 8.00 21.33 -0.52
C GLU A 49 8.99 20.64 0.42
N ILE A 50 9.04 21.09 1.68
CA ILE A 50 9.93 20.53 2.72
C ILE A 50 9.13 19.48 3.50
N SER A 51 9.61 18.24 3.53
CA SER A 51 8.96 17.16 4.29
C SER A 51 9.32 17.24 5.78
N ILE A 52 8.48 16.64 6.65
CA ILE A 52 8.82 16.51 8.09
C ILE A 52 10.16 15.82 8.29
N GLN A 53 10.50 14.83 7.44
CA GLN A 53 11.75 14.11 7.59
C GLN A 53 12.97 15.03 7.40
N GLU A 54 12.89 15.99 6.49
CA GLU A 54 13.96 16.99 6.28
C GLU A 54 14.00 18.03 7.41
N PHE A 55 12.84 18.40 7.96
CA PHE A 55 12.74 19.34 9.09
C PHE A 55 13.29 18.74 10.39
N ASP A 56 12.98 17.49 10.70
CA ASP A 56 13.45 16.80 11.92
C ASP A 56 14.95 16.44 11.86
N GLN A 57 15.55 16.40 10.67
CA GLN A 57 16.98 16.12 10.47
C GLN A 57 17.87 17.37 10.54
N ALA A 58 17.28 18.57 10.54
CA ALA A 58 17.98 19.86 10.61
C ALA A 58 18.14 20.35 12.05
#